data_AF-A0AB33ZBX3-F1
#
_entry.id   AF-A0AB33ZBX3-F1
#
_cell.length_a   1.000
_cell.length_b   1.000
_cell.length_c   1.000
_cell.angle_alpha   90.00
_cell.angle_beta   90.00
_cell.angle_gamma   90.00
#
_symmetry.space_group_name_H-M   'P 1'
#
loop_
_entity.id
_entity.type
_entity.pdbx_description
1 polymer ?
#
loop_
_entity_poly.entity_id
_entity_poly.type
_entity_poly.pdbx_seq_one_letter_code
_entity_poly.pdbx_strand_id
1 'polypeptide(L)' 'MWKFSTPIKRWIEPSEIAEVSLFLASGHASAMQGQILTIDGGWSLK' A
#
# COMPACT_ATOMS: atom_id res chain seq x y z
N MET A 1 -16.20 -16.94 1.36
CA MET A 1 -14.79 -17.39 1.29
C MET A 1 -13.94 -16.15 0.91
N TRP A 2 -12.67 -15.99 1.32
CA TRP A 2 -11.71 -14.90 0.92
C TRP A 2 -11.55 -13.62 1.78
N LYS A 3 -12.45 -13.20 2.68
CA LYS A 3 -12.31 -11.91 3.41
C LYS A 3 -11.18 -11.80 4.45
N PHE A 4 -10.50 -12.89 4.84
CA PHE A 4 -9.63 -12.89 6.04
C PHE A 4 -8.21 -13.46 5.84
N SER A 5 -7.78 -13.61 4.59
CA SER A 5 -6.47 -14.17 4.28
C SER A 5 -5.31 -13.21 4.57
N THR A 6 -5.54 -11.91 4.70
CA THR A 6 -4.49 -10.93 4.99
C THR A 6 -4.41 -10.62 6.50
N PRO A 7 -3.22 -10.32 7.05
CA PRO A 7 -3.03 -9.88 8.43
C PRO A 7 -3.93 -8.72 8.87
N ILE A 8 -4.21 -7.74 8.00
CA ILE A 8 -5.06 -6.59 8.37
C ILE A 8 -6.55 -6.92 8.50
N LYS A 9 -6.99 -8.13 8.10
CA LYS A 9 -8.38 -8.64 8.24
C LYS A 9 -9.48 -7.75 7.67
N ARG A 10 -9.14 -6.87 6.75
CA ARG A 10 -10.06 -6.03 5.97
C ARG A 10 -9.51 -5.83 4.57
N TRP A 11 -10.35 -5.27 3.71
CA TRP A 11 -9.90 -4.74 2.43
C TRP A 11 -9.11 -3.45 2.64
N ILE A 12 -8.14 -3.23 1.75
CA ILE A 12 -7.55 -1.91 1.60
C ILE A 12 -8.57 -1.04 0.86
N GLU A 13 -8.80 0.15 1.37
CA GLU A 13 -9.70 1.11 0.75
C GLU A 13 -8.98 1.89 -0.37
N PRO A 14 -9.66 2.25 -1.46
CA PRO A 14 -9.04 3.00 -2.56
C PRO A 14 -8.38 4.32 -2.12
N SER A 15 -8.92 4.97 -1.09
CA SER A 15 -8.35 6.21 -0.53
C SER A 15 -6.94 6.00 0.04
N GLU A 16 -6.67 4.85 0.66
CA GLU A 16 -5.34 4.54 1.22
C GLU A 16 -4.29 4.44 0.11
N ILE A 17 -4.66 3.93 -1.07
CA ILE A 17 -3.77 3.90 -2.25
C ILE A 17 -3.59 5.30 -2.84
N ALA A 18 -4.66 6.09 -2.88
CA ALA A 18 -4.62 7.46 -3.41
C ALA A 18 -3.70 8.36 -2.56
N GLU A 19 -3.77 8.27 -1.24
CA GLU A 19 -2.91 9.03 -0.32
C GLU A 19 -1.42 8.70 -0.51
N VAL A 20 -1.08 7.42 -0.62
CA VAL A 20 0.30 7.01 -0.86
C VAL A 20 0.78 7.46 -2.25
N SER A 21 -0.07 7.35 -3.26
CA SER A 21 0.24 7.83 -4.61
C SER A 21 0.49 9.33 -4.63
N LEU A 22 -0.33 10.10 -3.91
CA LEU A 22 -0.15 11.55 -3.75
C LEU A 22 1.16 11.88 -3.04
N PHE A 23 1.52 11.15 -1.97
CA PHE A 23 2.79 11.32 -1.29
C PHE A 23 3.98 11.08 -2.24
N LEU A 24 3.95 9.98 -3.00
CA LEU A 24 5.01 9.64 -3.96
C LEU A 24 5.12 10.64 -5.11
N ALA A 25 3.99 11.16 -5.59
CA ALA A 25 3.95 12.18 -6.64
C ALA A 25 4.31 13.59 -6.12
N SER A 26 4.33 13.79 -4.80
CA SER A 26 4.69 15.06 -4.19
C SER A 26 6.21 15.27 -4.15
N GLY A 27 6.65 16.49 -3.82
CA GLY A 27 8.07 16.79 -3.60
C GLY A 27 8.68 16.12 -2.35
N HIS A 28 7.86 15.61 -1.43
CA HIS A 28 8.33 15.01 -0.18
C HIS A 28 9.09 13.70 -0.40
N ALA A 29 8.80 12.98 -1.48
CA ALA A 29 9.45 11.72 -1.83
C ALA A 29 10.59 11.90 -2.86
N SER A 30 11.09 13.13 -3.07
CA SER A 30 12.05 13.45 -4.16
C SER A 30 13.33 12.62 -4.15
N ALA A 31 13.78 12.14 -3.00
CA ALA A 31 14.95 11.26 -2.87
C ALA A 31 14.62 9.75 -2.97
N MET A 32 13.35 9.37 -2.98
CA MET A 32 12.91 7.97 -3.03
C MET A 32 12.73 7.54 -4.48
N GLN A 33 13.72 6.82 -5.02
CA GLN A 33 13.69 6.33 -6.40
C GLN A 33 14.01 4.84 -6.51
N GLY A 34 13.43 4.20 -7.53
CA GLY A 34 13.69 2.79 -7.85
C GLY A 34 13.16 1.78 -6.83
N GLN A 35 12.24 2.20 -5.95
CA GLN A 35 11.64 1.35 -4.93
C GLN A 35 10.28 0.81 -5.41
N ILE A 36 9.99 -0.43 -5.02
CA ILE A 36 8.66 -1.03 -5.17
C ILE A 36 7.99 -0.99 -3.80
N LEU A 37 6.94 -0.18 -3.67
CA LEU A 37 6.17 -0.10 -2.44
C LEU A 37 5.01 -1.10 -2.48
N THR A 38 5.06 -2.12 -1.62
CA THR A 38 4.02 -3.16 -1.55
C THR A 38 2.94 -2.76 -0.56
N ILE A 39 1.68 -2.75 -1.01
CA ILE A 39 0.50 -2.42 -0.19
C ILE A 39 -0.54 -3.52 -0.41
N ASP A 40 -0.45 -4.61 0.35
CA ASP A 40 -1.26 -5.83 0.13
C ASP A 40 -1.95 -6.33 1.40
N GLY A 41 -1.93 -5.53 2.46
CA GLY A 41 -2.51 -5.88 3.76
C GLY A 41 -1.75 -6.99 4.49
N GLY A 42 -0.50 -7.25 4.12
CA GLY A 42 0.35 -8.31 4.64
C GLY A 42 0.16 -9.65 3.95
N TRP A 43 -0.38 -9.67 2.73
CA TRP A 43 -0.53 -10.91 1.95
C TRP A 43 0.83 -11.59 1.72
N SER A 44 1.85 -10.80 1.37
CA SER A 44 3.21 -11.27 1.06
C SER A 44 4.01 -11.70 2.29
N LEU A 45 3.48 -11.54 3.50
CA LEU A 45 4.12 -12.01 4.75
C LEU A 45 3.83 -13.49 5.06
N LYS A 46 3.07 -14.17 4.19
CA LYS A 46 2.77 -15.60 4.31
C LYS A 46 3.87 -16.48 3.75
#